data_AF-A0AB40BUF5-F1
#
_entry.id   AF-A0AB40BUF5-F1
#
_cell.length_a   1.000
_cell.length_b   1.000
_cell.length_c   1.000
_cell.angle_alpha   90.00
_cell.angle_beta   90.00
_cell.angle_gamma   90.00
#
_symmetry.space_group_name_H-M   'P 1'
#
loop_
_entity.id
_entity.type
_entity.pdbx_description
1 polymer ?
#
loop_
_entity_poly.entity_id
_entity_poly.type
_entity_poly.pdbx_seq_one_letter_code
_entity_poly.pdbx_strand_id
1 'polypeptide(L)'
;MALCSSASSRVACVACPALYAYLKKIEPNISVQLLEYEKRFERYDGDFTFYDYNQLEDLPLELKHNFQVVVADLLYLSKECLEKVAHTISFLSSPKDFYIAIADRSGTARQSFKALEIASL
;
A
#
# COMPACT_ATOMS: atom_id res chain seq x y z
N MET A 1 8.43 25.31 -23.67
CA MET A 1 7.39 24.98 -22.66
C MET A 1 7.27 23.46 -22.62
N ALA A 2 7.88 22.83 -21.62
CA ALA A 2 7.87 21.37 -21.48
C ALA A 2 6.48 20.93 -20.99
N LEU A 3 5.82 20.07 -21.77
CA LEU A 3 4.56 19.45 -21.38
C LEU A 3 4.79 18.51 -20.21
N CYS A 4 4.03 18.73 -19.14
CA CYS A 4 3.69 17.85 -18.02
C CYS A 4 4.58 16.62 -17.81
N SER A 5 5.40 16.67 -16.75
CA SER A 5 5.88 15.48 -16.06
C SER A 5 4.68 14.59 -15.71
N SER A 6 4.42 13.55 -16.50
CA SER A 6 3.53 12.46 -16.13
C SER A 6 4.14 11.77 -14.92
N ALA A 7 3.84 12.27 -13.71
CA ALA A 7 4.28 11.64 -12.49
C ALA A 7 3.67 10.25 -12.45
N SER A 8 4.46 9.23 -12.78
CA SER A 8 4.04 7.82 -12.71
C SER A 8 3.56 7.56 -11.29
N SER A 9 2.25 7.39 -11.12
CA SER A 9 1.64 7.13 -9.82
C SER A 9 2.17 5.82 -9.26
N ARG A 10 2.95 5.88 -8.17
CA ARG A 10 3.43 4.68 -7.49
C ARG A 10 2.30 4.07 -6.67
N VAL A 11 2.20 2.74 -6.72
CA VAL A 11 1.20 1.94 -6.00
C VAL A 11 1.89 1.16 -4.89
N ALA A 12 1.36 1.18 -3.68
CA ALA A 12 1.75 0.26 -2.61
C ALA A 12 0.67 -0.81 -2.45
N CYS A 13 1.06 -2.07 -2.50
CA CYS A 13 0.22 -3.22 -2.16
C CYS A 13 0.64 -3.70 -0.77
N VAL A 14 -0.17 -3.45 0.25
CA VAL A 14 0.05 -3.90 1.63
C VAL A 14 -0.73 -5.18 1.88
N ALA A 15 -0.06 -6.26 2.26
CA ALA A 15 -0.68 -7.57 2.46
C ALA A 15 -1.50 -8.09 1.23
N CYS A 16 -1.22 -7.57 0.03
CA CYS A 16 -2.03 -7.79 -1.17
C CYS A 16 -1.22 -8.32 -2.37
N PRO A 17 -0.64 -9.53 -2.27
CA PRO A 17 0.26 -10.07 -3.28
C PRO A 17 -0.45 -10.42 -4.59
N ALA A 18 -1.74 -10.74 -4.53
CA ALA A 18 -2.56 -11.04 -5.71
C ALA A 18 -2.72 -9.81 -6.62
N LEU A 19 -2.94 -8.63 -6.04
CA LEU A 19 -3.01 -7.39 -6.79
C LEU A 19 -1.65 -7.02 -7.40
N TYR A 20 -0.56 -7.16 -6.63
CA TYR A 20 0.80 -6.97 -7.16
C TYR A 20 1.03 -7.82 -8.42
N ALA A 21 0.77 -9.13 -8.32
CA ALA A 21 0.97 -10.06 -9.44
C ALA A 21 0.07 -9.70 -10.64
N TYR A 22 -1.17 -9.29 -10.39
CA TYR A 22 -2.08 -8.83 -11.43
C TYR A 22 -1.58 -7.56 -12.12
N LEU A 23 -1.14 -6.56 -11.35
CA LEU A 23 -0.60 -5.30 -11.87
C LEU A 23 0.65 -5.53 -12.73
N LYS A 24 1.60 -6.33 -12.25
CA LYS A 24 2.81 -6.69 -13.02
C LYS A 24 2.51 -7.51 -14.27
N LYS A 25 1.43 -8.30 -14.27
CA LYS A 25 1.00 -9.04 -15.46
C LYS A 25 0.43 -8.12 -16.54
N ILE A 26 -0.33 -7.09 -16.17
CA ILE A 26 -0.97 -6.18 -17.13
C ILE A 26 -0.03 -5.05 -17.58
N GLU A 27 0.86 -4.58 -16.70
CA GLU A 27 1.82 -3.51 -16.97
C GLU A 27 3.14 -3.84 -16.23
N PRO A 28 4.08 -4.55 -16.86
CA PRO A 28 5.33 -5.00 -16.21
C PRO A 28 6.19 -3.85 -15.65
N ASN A 29 6.11 -2.68 -16.29
CA ASN A 29 6.88 -1.49 -15.91
C ASN A 29 6.17 -0.60 -14.88
N ILE A 30 4.99 -1.01 -14.37
CA ILE A 30 4.29 -0.25 -13.35
C ILE A 30 5.16 -0.11 -12.10
N SER A 31 5.21 1.11 -11.56
CA SER A 31 5.88 1.37 -10.29
C SER A 31 4.97 0.92 -9.14
N VAL A 32 5.23 -0.28 -8.64
CA VAL A 32 4.46 -0.91 -7.57
C VAL A 32 5.39 -1.52 -6.53
N GLN A 33 5.10 -1.31 -5.25
CA GLN A 33 5.81 -1.90 -4.12
C GLN A 33 4.88 -2.89 -3.42
N LEU A 34 5.33 -4.12 -3.19
CA LEU A 34 4.66 -5.10 -2.33
C LEU A 34 5.25 -5.04 -0.92
N LEU A 35 4.40 -4.77 0.06
CA LEU A 35 4.70 -4.88 1.48
C LEU A 35 4.00 -6.13 2.01
N GLU A 36 4.78 -7.14 2.41
CA GLU A 36 4.23 -8.44 2.79
C GLU A 36 5.07 -9.15 3.86
N TYR A 37 4.40 -9.91 4.74
CA TYR A 37 5.06 -10.66 5.82
C TYR A 37 5.69 -11.96 5.29
N GLU A 38 5.07 -12.56 4.29
CA GLU A 38 5.52 -13.83 3.73
C GLU A 38 6.80 -13.65 2.89
N LYS A 39 7.95 -14.04 3.45
CA LYS A 39 9.27 -13.97 2.78
C LYS A 39 9.37 -14.70 1.44
N ARG A 40 8.40 -15.54 1.09
CA ARG A 40 8.35 -16.17 -0.24
C ARG A 40 8.31 -15.16 -1.39
N PHE A 41 7.88 -13.92 -1.13
CA PHE A 41 7.82 -12.85 -2.11
C PHE A 41 9.12 -12.04 -2.25
N GLU A 42 10.17 -12.34 -1.48
CA GLU A 42 11.52 -11.78 -1.67
C GLU A 42 12.04 -11.98 -3.11
N ARG A 43 11.52 -12.98 -3.82
CA ARG A 43 11.78 -13.21 -5.26
C ARG A 43 11.42 -12.04 -6.19
N TYR A 44 10.68 -11.05 -5.72
CA TYR A 44 10.31 -9.85 -6.49
C TYR A 44 11.35 -8.73 -6.36
N ASP A 45 12.47 -8.99 -5.69
CA ASP A 45 13.64 -8.13 -5.60
C ASP A 45 13.27 -6.68 -5.18
N GLY A 46 13.59 -5.69 -6.02
CA GLY A 46 13.41 -4.27 -5.73
C GLY A 46 11.95 -3.84 -5.51
N ASP A 47 10.97 -4.67 -5.89
CA ASP A 47 9.56 -4.39 -5.69
C ASP A 47 8.99 -5.04 -4.41
N PHE A 48 9.82 -5.67 -3.58
CA PHE A 48 9.41 -6.27 -2.31
C PHE A 48 9.98 -5.53 -1.09
N THR A 49 9.17 -5.41 -0.05
CA THR A 49 9.58 -4.99 1.28
C THR A 49 8.96 -5.94 2.29
N PHE A 50 9.81 -6.57 3.11
CA PHE A 50 9.33 -7.35 4.24
C PHE A 50 8.58 -6.42 5.19
N TYR A 51 7.36 -6.79 5.54
CA TYR A 51 6.47 -5.97 6.36
C TYR A 51 5.83 -6.81 7.45
N ASP A 52 6.18 -6.50 8.70
CA ASP A 52 5.45 -6.92 9.88
C ASP A 52 4.70 -5.71 10.42
N TYR A 53 3.36 -5.77 10.43
CA TYR A 53 2.53 -4.66 10.91
C TYR A 53 2.75 -4.35 12.40
N ASN A 54 3.39 -5.25 13.15
CA ASN A 54 3.80 -5.02 14.54
C ASN A 54 5.12 -4.26 14.67
N GLN A 55 5.88 -4.08 13.58
CA GLN A 55 7.20 -3.45 13.55
C GLN A 55 7.23 -2.32 12.50
N LEU A 56 6.45 -1.26 12.74
CA LEU A 56 6.31 -0.15 11.77
C LEU A 56 7.59 0.68 11.61
N GLU A 57 8.45 0.70 12.63
CA GLU A 57 9.74 1.40 12.65
C GLU A 57 10.79 0.81 11.71
N ASP A 58 10.60 -0.42 11.24
CA ASP A 58 11.50 -1.10 10.30
C ASP A 58 11.23 -0.72 8.83
N LEU A 59 10.20 0.09 8.56
CA LEU A 59 9.89 0.49 7.20
C LEU A 59 10.98 1.41 6.61
N PRO A 60 11.52 1.09 5.43
CA PRO A 60 12.54 1.92 4.79
C PRO A 60 12.04 3.34 4.52
N LEU A 61 12.88 4.34 4.81
CA LEU A 61 12.53 5.76 4.66
C LEU A 61 12.25 6.15 3.20
N GLU A 62 12.78 5.38 2.24
CA GLU A 62 12.55 5.55 0.79
C GLU A 62 11.08 5.34 0.41
N LEU A 63 10.32 4.62 1.24
CA LEU A 63 8.88 4.38 1.03
C LEU A 63 8.02 5.52 1.56
N LYS A 64 8.58 6.39 2.41
CA LYS A 64 7.82 7.44 3.09
C LYS A 64 7.27 8.46 2.09
N HIS A 65 5.96 8.69 2.16
CA HIS A 65 5.23 9.66 1.35
C HIS A 65 5.43 9.52 -0.16
N ASN A 66 5.67 8.30 -0.64
CA ASN A 66 6.08 8.04 -2.01
C ASN A 66 4.98 7.41 -2.88
N PHE A 67 3.79 7.17 -2.31
CA PHE A 67 2.70 6.44 -2.97
C PHE A 67 1.46 7.31 -3.17
N GLN A 68 0.92 7.29 -4.38
CA GLN A 68 -0.37 7.94 -4.70
C GLN A 68 -1.54 6.97 -4.54
N VAL A 69 -1.28 5.66 -4.56
CA VAL A 69 -2.30 4.64 -4.35
C VAL A 69 -1.76 3.65 -3.33
N VAL A 70 -2.51 3.41 -2.26
CA VAL A 70 -2.20 2.39 -1.27
C VAL A 70 -3.38 1.43 -1.20
N VAL A 71 -3.14 0.15 -1.49
CA VAL A 71 -4.17 -0.89 -1.41
C VAL A 71 -3.76 -1.89 -0.35
N ALA A 72 -4.64 -2.14 0.62
CA ALA A 72 -4.45 -3.11 1.69
C ALA A 72 -5.48 -4.24 1.59
N ASP A 73 -5.04 -5.50 1.67
CA ASP A 73 -5.92 -6.68 1.81
C ASP A 73 -5.65 -7.33 3.17
N LEU A 74 -6.48 -7.01 4.16
CA LEU A 74 -6.27 -7.42 5.54
C LEU A 74 -7.05 -8.70 5.84
N LEU A 75 -6.39 -9.66 6.49
CA LEU A 75 -7.01 -10.94 6.87
C LEU A 75 -8.14 -10.77 7.91
N TYR A 76 -8.05 -9.72 8.74
CA TYR A 76 -9.01 -9.40 9.80
C TYR A 76 -9.04 -7.89 10.06
N LEU A 77 -10.22 -7.32 10.24
CA LEU A 77 -10.42 -5.90 10.60
C LEU A 77 -10.64 -5.71 12.11
N SER A 78 -9.70 -6.17 12.94
CA SER A 78 -9.70 -5.76 14.35
C SER A 78 -9.35 -4.26 14.45
N LYS A 79 -9.78 -3.60 15.53
CA LYS A 79 -9.44 -2.18 15.77
C LYS A 79 -7.93 -1.96 15.76
N GLU A 80 -7.18 -2.82 16.45
CA GLU A 80 -5.71 -2.76 16.48
C GLU A 80 -5.08 -2.94 15.09
N CYS A 81 -5.60 -3.87 14.29
CA CYS A 81 -5.14 -4.08 12.92
C CYS A 81 -5.36 -2.82 12.06
N LEU A 82 -6.56 -2.24 12.15
CA LEU A 82 -6.92 -1.01 11.44
C LEU A 82 -6.03 0.17 11.87
N GLU A 83 -5.77 0.35 13.15
CA GLU A 83 -4.89 1.42 13.66
C GLU A 83 -3.46 1.28 13.15
N LYS A 84 -2.88 0.08 13.24
CA LYS A 84 -1.52 -0.19 12.75
C LYS A 84 -1.42 -0.01 11.23
N VAL A 85 -2.41 -0.47 10.47
CA VAL A 85 -2.43 -0.29 9.02
C VAL A 85 -2.69 1.16 8.64
N ALA A 86 -3.49 1.91 9.39
CA ALA A 86 -3.66 3.35 9.19
C ALA A 86 -2.34 4.11 9.37
N HIS A 87 -1.52 3.73 10.35
CA HIS A 87 -0.17 4.27 10.51
C HIS A 87 0.72 3.95 9.30
N THR A 88 0.71 2.71 8.80
CA THR A 88 1.42 2.33 7.57
C THR A 88 0.95 3.13 6.37
N ILE A 89 -0.37 3.28 6.18
CA ILE A 89 -0.95 4.07 5.09
C ILE A 89 -0.49 5.53 5.19
N SER A 90 -0.52 6.12 6.39
CA SER A 90 -0.06 7.50 6.63
C SER A 90 1.43 7.66 6.30
N PHE A 91 2.26 6.68 6.67
CA PHE A 91 3.69 6.66 6.34
C PHE A 91 3.94 6.60 4.83
N LEU A 92 3.22 5.74 4.10
CA LEU A 92 3.41 5.51 2.67
C LEU A 92 2.82 6.62 1.79
N SER A 93 1.67 7.16 2.18
CA SER A 93 0.84 7.99 1.31
C SER A 93 1.44 9.37 1.07
N SER A 94 1.38 9.81 -0.17
CA SER A 94 1.74 11.16 -0.58
C SER A 94 0.85 12.19 0.15
N PRO A 95 1.40 13.31 0.64
CA PRO A 95 0.66 14.31 1.41
C PRO A 95 -0.34 15.14 0.59
N LYS A 96 -0.42 14.95 -0.74
CA LYS A 96 -1.33 15.68 -1.62
C LYS A 96 -2.63 14.91 -1.84
N ASP A 97 -2.66 14.13 -2.92
CA ASP A 97 -3.78 13.29 -3.30
C ASP A 97 -3.31 11.83 -3.27
N PHE A 98 -4.05 11.01 -2.54
CA PHE A 98 -3.87 9.58 -2.56
C PHE A 98 -5.19 8.83 -2.44
N TYR A 99 -5.21 7.62 -2.99
CA TYR A 99 -6.34 6.71 -2.94
C TYR A 99 -6.03 5.53 -2.04
N ILE A 100 -7.00 5.15 -1.22
CA ILE A 100 -6.92 3.99 -0.35
C ILE A 100 -8.03 3.01 -0.71
N ALA A 101 -7.67 1.73 -0.82
CA ALA A 101 -8.65 0.65 -0.83
C ALA A 101 -8.27 -0.38 0.25
N ILE A 102 -9.18 -0.67 1.17
CA ILE A 102 -9.01 -1.73 2.17
C ILE A 102 -10.04 -2.82 1.89
N ALA A 103 -9.56 -4.04 1.68
CA ALA A 103 -10.39 -5.23 1.56
C ALA A 103 -10.24 -6.11 2.82
N ASP A 104 -11.32 -6.80 3.18
CA ASP A 104 -11.35 -7.85 4.20
C ASP A 104 -11.81 -9.16 3.54
N ARG A 105 -11.13 -10.25 3.89
CA ARG A 105 -11.46 -11.60 3.41
C ARG A 105 -12.78 -12.13 3.96
N SER A 106 -13.45 -11.43 4.88
CA SER A 106 -14.83 -11.71 5.30
C SER A 106 -15.89 -11.54 4.19
N GLY A 107 -15.51 -11.10 2.98
CA GLY A 107 -16.40 -10.92 1.84
C GLY A 107 -17.25 -9.66 1.92
N THR A 108 -17.08 -8.86 2.97
CA THR A 108 -17.75 -7.56 3.14
C THR A 108 -16.81 -6.47 2.65
N ALA A 109 -16.78 -6.20 1.34
CA ALA A 109 -16.10 -5.03 0.80
C ALA A 109 -16.84 -3.76 1.27
N ARG A 110 -16.44 -3.21 2.43
CA ARG A 110 -16.97 -1.95 2.95
C ARG A 110 -15.88 -1.16 3.65
N GLN A 111 -15.20 -0.31 2.87
CA GLN A 111 -15.11 1.14 3.09
C GLN A 111 -13.98 1.69 2.21
N SER A 112 -14.36 2.51 1.22
CA SER A 112 -13.42 3.39 0.52
C SER A 112 -13.27 4.64 1.39
N PHE A 113 -12.22 4.75 2.19
CA PHE A 113 -11.95 5.99 2.92
C PHE A 113 -11.29 6.99 1.98
N LYS A 114 -11.82 8.21 1.90
CA LYS A 114 -11.02 9.31 1.37
C LYS A 114 -9.90 9.59 2.36
N ALA A 115 -8.71 9.94 1.85
CA ALA A 115 -7.54 10.38 2.61
C ALA A 115 -7.83 11.24 3.86
N LEU A 116 -8.85 12.10 3.80
CA LEU A 116 -9.29 12.97 4.90
C LEU A 116 -9.87 12.22 6.11
N GLU A 117 -10.53 11.08 5.92
CA GLU A 117 -11.15 10.32 7.02
C GLU A 117 -10.12 9.53 7.83
N ILE A 118 -9.02 9.05 7.23
CA ILE A 118 -7.95 8.35 7.95
C ILE A 118 -7.10 9.33 8.77
N ALA A 119 -6.89 10.56 8.31
CA ALA A 119 -6.19 11.58 9.09
C ALA A 119 -6.95 12.04 10.36
N SER A 120 -8.20 11.59 10.52
CA SER A 120 -9.07 11.90 11.66
C SER A 120 -9.29 10.70 12.61
N LEU A 121 -8.63 9.56 12.34
CA LEU A 121 -8.55 8.38 13.22
C LEU A 121 -7.29 8.49 14.09
#